data_AF-A0A3E0J6U0-F1
#
_entry.id   AF-A0A3E0J6U0-F1
#
_cell.length_a   1.000
_cell.length_b   1.000
_cell.length_c   1.000
_cell.angle_alpha   90.00
_cell.angle_beta   90.00
_cell.angle_gamma   90.00
#
_symmetry.space_group_name_H-M   'P 1'
#
loop_
_entity.id
_entity.type
_entity.pdbx_description
1 polymer ?
#
loop_
_entity_poly.entity_id
_entity_poly.type
_entity_poly.pdbx_seq_one_letter_code
_entity_poly.pdbx_strand_id
1 'polypeptide(L)' 'MKHYGPEEMPIWGWLLVVLILMTQSSILFIKARKIGKAPWLWGIVGLIQFPVPSIIFFILWKTVWQRRKR' A
#
# COMPACT_ATOMS: atom_id res chain seq x y z
N MET A 1 4.74 5.36 33.29
CA MET A 1 4.54 5.63 31.84
C MET A 1 3.43 4.70 31.37
N LYS A 2 2.31 5.21 30.85
CA LYS A 2 1.20 4.36 30.39
C LYS A 2 1.68 3.53 29.19
N HIS A 3 1.47 2.21 29.26
CA HIS A 3 1.92 1.26 28.24
C HIS A 3 0.73 1.00 27.31
N TYR A 4 0.64 1.72 26.19
CA TYR A 4 -0.41 1.51 25.20
C TYR A 4 -0.13 0.21 24.43
N GLY A 5 -0.60 -0.91 24.96
CA GLY A 5 -0.52 -2.23 24.34
C GLY A 5 -1.58 -2.42 23.25
N PRO A 6 -1.43 -3.44 22.39
CA PRO A 6 -2.47 -3.82 21.41
C PRO A 6 -3.83 -4.07 22.07
N GLU A 7 -3.82 -4.57 23.30
CA GLU A 7 -5.00 -4.78 24.16
C GLU A 7 -5.73 -3.47 24.53
N GLU A 8 -5.06 -2.32 24.49
CA GLU A 8 -5.68 -1.01 24.76
C GLU A 8 -6.24 -0.35 23.50
N MET A 9 -6.00 -0.93 22.32
CA MET A 9 -6.36 -0.32 21.06
C MET A 9 -7.87 -0.48 20.78
N PRO A 10 -8.62 0.62 20.62
CA PRO A 10 -10.05 0.54 20.37
C PRO A 10 -10.34 -0.17 19.05
N ILE A 11 -11.46 -0.88 18.97
CA ILE A 11 -11.90 -1.61 17.76
C ILE A 11 -11.91 -0.72 16.51
N TRP A 12 -12.30 0.56 16.67
CA TRP A 12 -12.27 1.54 15.58
C TRP A 12 -10.86 1.78 15.02
N GLY A 13 -9.82 1.68 15.85
CA GLY A 13 -8.43 1.77 15.40
C GLY A 13 -8.06 0.64 14.45
N TRP A 14 -8.48 -0.59 14.77
CA TRP A 14 -8.26 -1.76 13.89
C TRP A 14 -9.05 -1.64 12.59
N LEU A 15 -10.30 -1.17 12.65
CA LEU A 15 -11.09 -0.87 11.46
C LEU A 15 -10.40 0.16 10.56
N LEU A 16 -9.81 1.21 11.14
CA LEU A 16 -9.06 2.22 10.41
C LEU A 16 -7.82 1.62 9.74
N VAL A 17 -7.07 0.75 10.42
CA VAL A 17 -5.90 0.05 9.85
C VAL A 17 -6.33 -0.81 8.65
N VAL A 18 -7.39 -1.60 8.78
CA VAL A 18 -7.92 -2.43 7.68
C VAL A 18 -8.35 -1.57 6.51
N LEU A 19 -9.09 -0.48 6.76
CA LEU A 19 -9.50 0.46 5.70
C LEU A 19 -8.31 1.06 4.98
N ILE A 20 -7.28 1.52 5.70
CA ILE A 20 -6.06 2.08 5.12
C ILE A 20 -5.35 1.06 4.23
N LEU A 21 -5.17 -0.17 4.71
CA LEU A 21 -4.51 -1.24 3.94
C LEU A 21 -5.31 -1.61 2.70
N MET A 22 -6.64 -1.73 2.81
CA MET A 22 -7.52 -2.02 1.68
C MET A 22 -7.50 -0.89 0.64
N THR A 23 -7.59 0.37 1.08
CA THR A 23 -7.51 1.53 0.19
C THR A 23 -6.15 1.60 -0.51
N GLN A 24 -5.05 1.45 0.23
CA GLN A 24 -3.70 1.45 -0.33
C GLN A 24 -3.54 0.33 -1.37
N SER A 25 -3.90 -0.89 -1.01
CA SER A 25 -3.81 -2.06 -1.90
C SER A 25 -4.63 -1.87 -3.18
N SER A 26 -5.86 -1.36 -3.06
CA SER A 26 -6.74 -1.10 -4.21
C SER A 26 -6.12 -0.06 -5.15
N ILE A 27 -5.56 1.02 -4.60
CA ILE A 27 -4.88 2.06 -5.41
C ILE A 27 -3.67 1.45 -6.13
N LEU A 28 -2.84 0.68 -5.43
CA LEU A 28 -1.67 0.02 -5.99
C LEU A 28 -2.06 -0.95 -7.11
N PHE A 29 -3.05 -1.82 -6.87
CA PHE A 29 -3.55 -2.77 -7.86
C PHE A 29 -4.09 -2.06 -9.11
N ILE A 30 -4.92 -1.03 -8.94
CA ILE A 30 -5.50 -0.28 -10.06
C ILE A 30 -4.41 0.44 -10.86
N LYS A 31 -3.48 1.13 -10.19
CA LYS A 31 -2.39 1.83 -10.86
C LYS A 31 -1.49 0.85 -11.61
N ALA A 32 -1.09 -0.24 -10.97
CA ALA A 32 -0.30 -1.32 -11.55
C ALA A 32 -0.98 -1.96 -12.76
N ARG A 33 -2.31 -2.17 -12.71
CA ARG A 33 -3.10 -2.68 -13.83
C ARG A 33 -3.06 -1.71 -15.01
N LYS A 34 -3.23 -0.40 -14.78
CA LYS A 34 -3.20 0.63 -15.84
C LYS A 34 -1.88 0.70 -16.61
N ILE A 35 -0.76 0.35 -15.98
CA ILE A 35 0.57 0.32 -16.63
C ILE A 35 1.03 -1.08 -17.05
N GLY A 36 0.20 -2.10 -16.85
CA GLY A 36 0.56 -3.49 -17.14
C GLY A 36 1.74 -4.01 -16.32
N LYS A 37 1.92 -3.55 -15.07
CA LYS A 37 3.02 -3.97 -14.19
C LYS A 37 2.50 -4.76 -13.00
N ALA A 38 2.38 -6.08 -13.15
CA ALA A 38 2.12 -7.04 -12.07
C ALA A 38 1.08 -6.57 -11.01
N PRO A 39 -0.19 -6.33 -11.39
CA PRO A 39 -1.21 -5.79 -10.49
C PRO A 39 -1.43 -6.63 -9.22
N TRP A 40 -1.40 -7.96 -9.35
CA TRP A 40 -1.54 -8.87 -8.20
C TRP A 40 -0.41 -8.75 -7.18
N LEU A 41 0.84 -8.58 -7.63
CA LEU A 41 1.98 -8.36 -6.73
C LEU A 41 1.78 -7.09 -5.93
N TRP A 42 1.45 -5.98 -6.59
CA TRP A 42 1.25 -4.70 -5.90
C TRP A 42 0.02 -4.67 -4.99
N GLY A 43 -1.03 -5.41 -5.35
CA GLY A 43 -2.21 -5.58 -4.49
C GLY A 43 -1.89 -6.34 -3.19
N ILE A 44 -1.24 -7.51 -3.29
CA ILE A 44 -0.90 -8.35 -2.13
C ILE A 44 0.09 -7.63 -1.21
N VAL A 45 1.18 -7.10 -1.77
CA VAL A 45 2.22 -6.42 -0.97
C VAL A 45 1.64 -5.16 -0.30
N GLY A 46 0.71 -4.47 -0.96
CA GLY A 46 -0.02 -3.33 -0.40
C GLY A 46 -0.96 -3.66 0.76
N LEU A 47 -1.38 -4.92 0.93
CA LEU A 47 -2.19 -5.38 2.08
C LEU A 47 -1.34 -5.78 3.28
N ILE A 48 -0.08 -6.17 3.07
CA ILE A 48 0.80 -6.66 4.13
C ILE A 48 1.37 -5.50 4.95
N GLN A 49 1.75 -4.41 4.28
CA GLN A 49 2.47 -3.32 4.94
C GLN A 49 2.04 -1.95 4.42
N PHE A 50 1.96 -0.98 5.33
CA PHE A 50 1.82 0.45 5.03
C PHE A 50 2.96 1.20 5.74
N PRO A 51 3.58 2.25 5.15
CA PRO A 51 3.39 2.81 3.80
C PRO A 51 4.40 2.31 2.75
N VAL A 52 5.31 1.41 3.13
CA VAL A 52 6.48 1.00 2.32
C VAL A 52 6.14 0.61 0.86
N PRO A 53 5.12 -0.23 0.59
CA PRO A 53 4.80 -0.63 -0.78
C PRO A 53 4.39 0.55 -1.68
N SER A 54 3.70 1.54 -1.12
CA SER A 54 3.33 2.76 -1.84
C SER A 54 4.54 3.59 -2.24
N ILE A 55 5.52 3.72 -1.34
CA ILE A 55 6.75 4.47 -1.58
C ILE A 55 7.54 3.81 -2.71
N ILE A 56 7.74 2.48 -2.63
CA ILE A 56 8.47 1.72 -3.65
C ILE A 56 7.76 1.83 -5.01
N PHE A 57 6.43 1.67 -5.05
CA PHE A 57 5.67 1.84 -6.29
C PHE A 57 5.86 3.21 -6.91
N PHE A 58 5.81 4.27 -6.09
CA PHE A 58 6.01 5.64 -6.55
C PHE A 58 7.42 5.87 -7.12
N ILE A 59 8.45 5.37 -6.45
CA ILE A 59 9.84 5.47 -6.94
C ILE A 59 9.96 4.75 -8.29
N LEU A 60 9.51 3.48 -8.38
CA LEU A 60 9.59 2.70 -9.63
C LEU A 60 8.81 3.35 -10.77
N TRP A 61 7.64 3.90 -10.46
CA TRP A 61 6.86 4.68 -11.41
C TRP A 61 7.68 5.84 -11.96
N LYS A 62 8.26 6.66 -11.09
CA LYS A 62 8.92 7.92 -11.46
C LYS A 62 10.30 7.72 -12.11
N THR A 63 11.06 6.69 -11.73
CA THR A 63 12.43 6.48 -12.21
C THR A 63 12.54 5.41 -13.31
N VAL A 64 11.89 4.26 -13.14
CA VAL A 64 12.07 3.10 -14.03
C VAL A 64 11.03 3.10 -15.15
N TRP A 65 9.75 3.25 -14.82
CA TRP A 65 8.66 3.10 -15.79
C TRP A 65 8.45 4.33 -16.68
N GLN A 66 8.80 5.53 -16.19
CA GLN A 66 8.78 6.76 -17.02
C GLN A 66 9.83 6.74 -18.13
N ARG A 67 11.01 6.15 -17.89
CA ARG A 67 12.10 6.10 -18.88
C ARG A 67 11.79 5.23 -20.10
N ARG A 68 10.85 4.28 -20.01
CA ARG A 68 10.44 3.44 -21.16
C ARG A 68 9.43 4.11 -22.10
N LYS A 69 8.89 5.27 -21.72
CA LYS A 69 7.86 5.98 -22.50
C LYS A 69 8.40 7.20 -23.26
N ARG A 70 9.64 7.61 -23.00
CA ARG A 70 10.43 8.51 -23.85
C ARG A 70 11.30 7.67 -24.76
#